data_AF-A0A6I7LV62-F1
#
_entry.id   AF-A0A6I7LV62-F1
#
_cell.length_a   1.000
_cell.length_b   1.000
_cell.length_c   1.000
_cell.angle_alpha   90.00
_cell.angle_beta   90.00
_cell.angle_gamma   90.00
#
_symmetry.space_group_name_H-M   'P 1'
#
loop_
_entity.id
_entity.type
_entity.pdbx_description
1 polymer ?
#
loop_
_entity_poly.entity_id
_entity_poly.type
_entity_poly.pdbx_seq_one_letter_code
_entity_poly.pdbx_strand_id
1 'polypeptide(L)' 'MAKKQSFADKASKKKHVVNCPVCESPINFIKFVRAERTGNGWKFKTSNVGVCKCNHSEVYG' A
#
# COMPACT_ATOMS: atom_id res chain seq x y z
N MET A 1 10.87 -14.56 -25.63
CA MET A 1 9.49 -14.67 -26.16
C MET A 1 8.60 -13.63 -25.47
N ALA A 2 8.29 -12.52 -26.14
CA ALA A 2 7.32 -11.56 -25.62
C ALA A 2 5.93 -12.18 -25.74
N LYS A 3 5.27 -12.47 -24.61
CA LYS A 3 3.87 -12.93 -24.62
C LYS A 3 3.04 -11.85 -25.35
N LYS A 4 2.43 -12.20 -26.47
CA LYS A 4 1.47 -11.32 -27.18
C LYS A 4 0.34 -11.01 -26.20
N GLN A 5 0.34 -9.82 -25.60
CA GLN A 5 -0.74 -9.36 -24.73
C GLN A 5 -1.76 -8.63 -25.60
N SER A 6 -2.89 -9.26 -25.91
CA SER A 6 -3.99 -8.58 -26.60
C SER A 6 -4.60 -7.51 -25.68
N PHE A 7 -5.39 -6.60 -26.24
CA PHE A 7 -6.14 -5.63 -25.45
C PHE A 7 -7.10 -6.32 -24.48
N ALA A 8 -7.73 -7.42 -24.91
CA ALA A 8 -8.62 -8.23 -24.08
C ALA A 8 -7.87 -8.85 -22.87
N ASP A 9 -6.64 -9.32 -23.07
CA ASP A 9 -5.79 -9.85 -21.98
C ASP A 9 -5.40 -8.77 -20.95
N LYS A 10 -5.23 -7.52 -21.40
CA LYS A 10 -4.93 -6.39 -20.50
C LYS A 10 -6.16 -5.93 -19.73
N ALA A 11 -7.33 -5.88 -20.38
CA ALA A 11 -8.59 -5.52 -19.75
C ALA A 11 -9.05 -6.55 -18.70
N SER A 12 -8.73 -7.84 -18.93
CA SER A 12 -9.13 -8.94 -18.05
C SER A 12 -8.22 -9.13 -16.84
N LYS A 13 -7.18 -8.29 -16.66
CA LYS A 13 -6.29 -8.38 -15.50
C LYS A 13 -7.05 -8.02 -14.22
N LYS A 14 -7.35 -9.06 -13.43
CA LYS A 14 -7.88 -8.89 -12.08
C LYS A 14 -6.81 -8.22 -11.22
N LYS A 15 -7.22 -7.18 -10.48
CA LYS A 15 -6.34 -6.56 -9.48
C LYS A 15 -6.04 -7.60 -8.39
N HIS A 16 -4.77 -7.77 -8.06
CA HIS A 16 -4.38 -8.54 -6.87
C HIS A 16 -4.78 -7.72 -5.64
N VAL A 17 -5.84 -8.16 -4.97
CA VAL A 17 -6.29 -7.60 -3.70
C VAL A 17 -5.84 -8.57 -2.61
N VAL A 18 -5.14 -8.06 -1.61
CA VAL A 18 -4.78 -8.82 -0.41
C VAL A 18 -5.76 -8.43 0.67
N ASN A 19 -6.49 -9.40 1.22
CA ASN A 19 -7.44 -9.14 2.29
C ASN A 19 -6.74 -9.30 3.65
N CYS A 20 -7.13 -8.47 4.61
CA CYS A 20 -6.67 -8.58 5.99
C CYS A 20 -7.27 -9.84 6.63
N PRO A 21 -6.48 -10.68 7.33
CA PRO A 21 -6.99 -11.89 7.97
C PRO A 21 -7.92 -11.63 9.18
N VAL A 22 -7.97 -10.39 9.69
CA VAL A 22 -8.73 -10.04 10.90
C VAL A 22 -10.07 -9.38 10.57
N CYS A 23 -10.07 -8.42 9.64
CA CYS A 23 -11.28 -7.67 9.28
C CYS A 23 -11.82 -7.99 7.89
N GLU A 24 -11.18 -8.92 7.18
CA GLU A 24 -11.52 -9.39 5.82
C GLU A 24 -11.56 -8.29 4.74
N SER A 25 -11.27 -7.04 5.11
CA SER A 25 -11.26 -5.89 4.22
C SER A 25 -10.00 -5.88 3.36
N PRO A 26 -10.06 -5.27 2.16
CA PRO A 26 -8.88 -5.09 1.31
C PRO A 26 -7.81 -4.23 2.00
N ILE A 27 -6.56 -4.68 1.96
CA ILE A 27 -5.40 -3.92 2.43
C ILE A 27 -5.00 -2.94 1.34
N ASN A 28 -5.06 -1.64 1.66
CA ASN A 28 -4.60 -0.56 0.81
C ASN A 28 -3.16 -0.20 1.20
N PHE A 29 -2.22 -0.42 0.29
CA PHE A 29 -0.84 0.01 0.49
C PHE A 29 -0.72 1.51 0.20
N ILE A 30 -0.42 2.29 1.23
CA ILE A 30 -0.20 3.73 1.11
C ILE A 30 1.27 4.07 1.38
N LYS A 31 1.74 5.17 0.78
CA LYS A 31 3.06 5.73 1.08
C LYS A 31 2.94 6.60 2.33
N PHE A 32 3.36 6.06 3.47
CA PHE A 32 3.38 6.77 4.74
C PHE A 32 4.69 7.54 4.91
N VAL A 33 4.59 8.82 5.25
CA VAL A 33 5.76 9.70 5.43
C VAL A 33 5.76 10.19 6.87
N ARG A 34 6.82 9.86 7.61
CA ARG A 34 7.00 10.31 9.00
C ARG A 34 8.23 11.20 9.13
N ALA A 35 8.12 12.27 9.90
CA ALA A 35 9.24 13.11 10.26
C ALA A 35 9.97 12.52 11.47
N GLU A 36 11.24 12.17 11.31
CA GLU A 36 12.13 11.71 12.39
C GLU A 36 13.19 12.78 12.64
N ARG A 37 13.32 13.20 13.90
CA ARG A 37 14.36 14.14 14.32
C ARG A 37 15.68 13.39 14.40
N THR A 38 16.68 13.84 13.64
CA THR A 38 18.03 13.26 13.68
C THR A 38 19.03 14.37 14.00
N GLY A 39 19.56 14.34 15.22
CA GLY A 39 20.48 15.37 15.71
C GLY A 39 19.89 16.78 15.59
N ASN A 40 20.56 17.64 14.82
CA ASN A 40 20.19 19.05 14.64
C ASN A 40 19.21 19.31 13.48
N GLY A 41 18.59 18.27 12.89
CA GLY A 41 17.69 18.41 11.74
C GLY A 41 16.52 17.41 11.72
N TRP A 42 15.66 17.57 10.72
CA TRP A 42 14.51 16.70 10.45
C TRP A 42 14.78 15.85 9.21
N LYS A 43 14.49 14.55 9.29
CA LYS A 43 14.49 13.64 8.14
C LYS A 43 13.09 13.10 7.93
N PHE A 44 12.66 13.03 6.68
CA PHE A 44 11.39 12.41 6.32
C PHE A 44 11.65 10.98 5.86
N LYS A 45 11.17 10.00 6.63
CA LYS A 45 11.25 8.59 6.26
C LYS A 45 9.95 8.19 5.58
N THR A 46 10.08 7.63 4.38
CA THR A 46 8.95 7.12 3.60
C THR A 46 8.91 5.61 3.68
N SER A 47 7.77 5.03 4.07
CA SER A 47 7.52 3.59 4.11
C SER A 47 6.19 3.26 3.45
N ASN A 48 6.14 2.19 2.67
CA ASN A 48 4.87 1.66 2.18
C ASN A 48 4.23 0.82 3.29
N VAL A 49 3.07 1.25 3.78
CA VAL A 49 2.35 0.59 4.88
C VAL A 49 1.01 0.10 4.35
N GLY A 50 0.68 -1.16 4.64
CA GLY A 50 -0.63 -1.73 4.34
C GLY A 50 -1.64 -1.27 5.38
N VAL A 51 -2.69 -0.57 4.95
CA VAL A 51 -3.76 -0.06 5.80
C VAL A 51 -5.05 -0.80 5.51
N CYS A 52 -5.72 -1.23 6.57
CA CYS A 52 -7.03 -1.86 6.59
C CYS A 52 -7.85 -1.21 7.71
N LYS A 53 -9.07 -1.72 7.95
CA LYS A 53 -9.94 -1.16 9.00
C LYS A 53 -9.32 -1.24 10.41
N CYS A 54 -8.45 -2.21 10.66
CA CYS A 54 -7.85 -2.43 11.98
C CYS A 54 -6.82 -1.37 12.38
N ASN A 55 -5.97 -0.93 11.45
CA ASN A 55 -4.86 -0.02 11.71
C ASN A 55 -5.10 1.39 11.13
N HIS A 56 -6.31 1.67 10.65
CA HIS A 56 -6.66 2.96 10.09
C HIS A 56 -6.45 4.11 11.08
N SER A 57 -6.88 3.94 12.33
CA SER A 57 -6.70 4.94 13.39
C SER A 57 -5.23 5.19 13.73
N GLU A 58 -4.41 4.13 13.78
CA GLU A 58 -2.99 4.24 14.09
C GLU A 58 -2.20 4.97 12.99
N VAL A 59 -2.61 4.82 11.74
CA VAL A 59 -1.89 5.38 10.58
C VAL A 59 -2.36 6.78 10.20
N TYR A 60 -3.65 7.08 10.35
CA TYR A 60 -4.22 8.39 9.99
C TYR A 60 -4.34 9.37 11.17
N GLY A 61 -4.36 8.87 12.42
CA GLY A 61 -4.60 9.69 13.61
C GLY A 61 -6.08 9.90 13.87
#